data_AF-B1M1R9-F1
#
_entry.id   AF-B1M1R9-F1
#
_cell.length_a   1.000
_cell.length_b   1.000
_cell.length_c   1.000
_cell.angle_alpha   90.00
_cell.angle_beta   90.00
_cell.angle_gamma   90.00
#
_symmetry.space_group_name_H-M   'P 1'
#
loop_
_entity.id
_entity.type
_entity.pdbx_description
1 polymer ?
#
loop_
_entity_poly.entity_id
_entity_poly.type
_entity_poly.pdbx_seq_one_letter_code
_entity_poly.pdbx_strand_id
1 'polypeptide(L)'
;MVDRPHADRCLEVARELRAAAEETRRTLQASRDLVRRSREQAAGPLAPGSDPGPSKHLVTSLIEAYEAAEDEPDPQTRLLLGHVLHHVGRRIAGVMGPRAAGIAVH
;
A
#
# COMPACT_ATOMS: atom_id res chain seq x y z
N MET A 1 -47.73 -23.74 -18.76
CA MET A 1 -47.08 -23.11 -19.92
C MET A 1 -46.22 -21.99 -19.37
N VAL A 2 -44.92 -22.21 -19.19
CA VAL A 2 -44.02 -21.20 -18.61
C VAL A 2 -43.84 -20.08 -19.63
N ASP A 3 -44.06 -18.85 -19.18
CA ASP A 3 -43.98 -17.60 -19.93
C ASP A 3 -42.67 -17.47 -20.74
N ARG A 4 -42.73 -17.82 -22.02
CA ARG A 4 -41.73 -17.48 -23.05
C ARG A 4 -41.23 -16.02 -22.98
N PRO A 5 -42.09 -15.00 -22.82
CA PRO A 5 -41.61 -13.61 -22.81
C PRO A 5 -40.73 -13.27 -21.59
N HIS A 6 -40.92 -13.94 -20.45
CA HIS A 6 -40.08 -13.72 -19.27
C HIS A 6 -38.71 -14.40 -19.38
N ALA A 7 -38.65 -15.58 -19.98
CA ALA A 7 -37.39 -16.29 -20.23
C ALA A 7 -36.49 -15.52 -21.21
N ASP A 8 -37.07 -14.94 -22.27
CA ASP A 8 -36.32 -14.15 -23.26
C ASP A 8 -35.76 -12.85 -22.66
N ARG A 9 -36.54 -12.16 -21.81
CA ARG A 9 -36.08 -10.97 -21.09
C ARG A 9 -34.96 -11.28 -20.09
N CYS A 10 -35.03 -12.40 -19.38
CA CYS A 10 -33.95 -12.83 -18.47
C CYS A 10 -32.65 -13.13 -19.23
N LEU A 11 -32.74 -13.72 -20.42
CA LEU A 11 -31.57 -14.00 -21.27
C LEU A 11 -30.92 -12.73 -21.81
N GLU A 12 -31.72 -11.71 -22.16
CA GLU A 12 -31.24 -10.41 -22.60
C GLU A 12 -30.48 -9.68 -21.48
N VAL A 13 -31.07 -9.58 -20.29
CA VAL A 13 -30.41 -9.00 -19.10
C VAL A 13 -29.12 -9.74 -18.75
N ALA A 14 -29.12 -11.08 -18.85
CA ALA A 14 -27.92 -11.87 -18.60
C ALA A 14 -26.81 -11.66 -19.64
N ARG A 15 -27.14 -11.21 -20.85
CA ARG A 15 -26.15 -10.82 -21.87
C ARG A 15 -25.60 -9.43 -21.59
N GLU A 16 -26.45 -8.48 -21.25
CA GLU A 16 -26.04 -7.12 -20.87
C GLU A 16 -25.13 -7.13 -19.64
N LEU A 17 -25.50 -7.88 -18.60
CA LEU A 17 -24.67 -8.02 -17.40
C LEU A 17 -23.30 -8.64 -17.71
N ARG A 18 -23.24 -9.60 -18.64
CA ARG A 18 -21.97 -10.18 -19.10
C ARG A 18 -21.13 -9.17 -19.86
N ALA A 19 -21.74 -8.37 -20.75
CA ALA A 19 -21.04 -7.32 -21.48
C ALA A 19 -20.46 -6.27 -20.51
N ALA A 20 -21.25 -5.81 -19.54
CA ALA A 20 -20.79 -4.85 -18.52
C ALA A 20 -19.68 -5.42 -17.62
N ALA A 21 -19.78 -6.71 -17.24
CA ALA A 21 -18.75 -7.38 -16.46
C ALA A 21 -17.43 -7.52 -17.25
N GLU A 22 -17.50 -7.84 -18.54
CA GLU A 22 -16.32 -7.91 -19.40
C GLU A 22 -15.66 -6.55 -19.60
N GLU A 23 -16.44 -5.50 -19.79
CA GLU A 23 -15.93 -4.13 -19.89
C GLU A 23 -15.22 -3.73 -18.59
N THR A 24 -15.84 -3.96 -17.44
CA THR A 24 -15.24 -3.71 -16.13
C THR A 24 -13.92 -4.49 -15.96
N ARG A 25 -13.90 -5.76 -16.37
CA ARG A 25 -12.68 -6.58 -16.33
C ARG A 25 -11.55 -6.00 -17.19
N ARG A 26 -11.85 -5.55 -18.41
CA ARG A 26 -10.87 -4.93 -19.31
C ARG A 26 -10.31 -3.64 -18.71
N THR A 27 -11.17 -2.80 -18.14
CA THR A 27 -10.77 -1.55 -17.48
C THR A 27 -9.85 -1.82 -16.30
N LEU A 28 -10.21 -2.75 -15.41
CA LEU A 28 -9.37 -3.13 -14.27
C LEU A 28 -8.00 -3.70 -14.71
N GLN A 29 -7.98 -4.48 -15.80
CA GLN A 29 -6.74 -5.01 -16.35
C GLN A 29 -5.84 -3.88 -16.89
N ALA A 30 -6.40 -2.91 -17.62
CA ALA A 30 -5.67 -1.74 -18.11
C ALA A 30 -5.11 -0.89 -16.96
N SER A 31 -5.88 -0.67 -15.88
CA SER A 31 -5.40 0.03 -14.69
C SER A 31 -4.25 -0.72 -14.01
N ARG A 32 -4.34 -2.05 -13.89
CA ARG A 32 -3.26 -2.89 -13.34
C ARG A 32 -2.00 -2.83 -14.18
N ASP A 33 -2.12 -2.88 -15.50
CA ASP A 33 -0.97 -2.78 -16.41
C ASP A 33 -0.34 -1.39 -16.36
N LEU A 34 -1.13 -0.33 -16.16
CA LEU A 34 -0.61 1.02 -15.96
C LEU A 34 0.13 1.16 -14.62
N VAL A 35 -0.43 0.62 -13.53
CA VAL A 35 0.25 0.58 -12.22
C VAL A 35 1.54 -0.25 -12.30
N ARG A 36 1.52 -1.40 -12.98
CA ARG A 36 2.71 -2.24 -13.18
C ARG A 36 3.79 -1.46 -13.94
N ARG A 37 3.44 -0.86 -15.07
CA ARG A 37 4.38 -0.02 -15.85
C ARG A 37 4.91 1.16 -15.07
N SER A 38 4.07 1.82 -14.26
CA SER A 38 4.51 2.89 -13.37
C SER A 38 5.51 2.40 -12.33
N ARG A 39 5.30 1.21 -11.75
CA ARG A 39 6.25 0.59 -10.82
C ARG A 39 7.55 0.18 -11.51
N GLU A 40 7.49 -0.36 -12.72
CA GLU A 40 8.66 -0.72 -13.52
C GLU A 40 9.46 0.53 -13.92
N GLN A 41 8.79 1.63 -14.26
CA GLN A 41 9.44 2.92 -14.55
C GLN A 41 10.02 3.56 -13.29
N ALA A 42 9.34 3.45 -12.14
CA ALA A 42 9.89 3.85 -10.84
C ALA A 42 11.04 2.93 -10.37
N ALA A 43 11.12 1.72 -10.93
CA ALA A 43 12.20 0.76 -10.75
C ALA A 43 13.23 0.78 -11.90
N GLY A 44 13.35 1.91 -12.63
CA GLY A 44 14.56 2.20 -13.40
C GLY A 44 15.79 2.02 -12.51
N PRO A 45 17.00 1.72 -13.06
CA PRO A 45 18.14 1.27 -12.29
C PRO A 45 18.28 2.18 -11.07
N LEU A 46 17.97 1.64 -9.90
CA LEU A 46 18.38 2.26 -8.66
C LEU A 46 19.89 2.22 -8.77
N ALA A 47 20.48 3.30 -9.30
CA ALA A 47 21.78 3.73 -8.84
C ALA A 47 21.72 3.55 -7.31
N PRO A 48 22.77 3.04 -6.66
CA PRO A 48 22.87 3.11 -5.21
C PRO A 48 23.02 4.59 -4.83
N GLY A 49 21.98 5.37 -5.10
CA GLY A 49 21.78 6.72 -4.63
C GLY A 49 21.49 6.54 -3.17
N SER A 50 22.42 7.04 -2.36
CA SER A 50 22.30 7.10 -0.92
C SER A 50 20.88 7.53 -0.58
N ASP A 51 20.05 6.61 -0.08
CA ASP A 51 18.86 7.00 0.65
C ASP A 51 19.40 7.86 1.81
N PRO A 52 19.15 9.18 1.86
CA PRO A 52 19.78 10.07 2.84
C PRO A 52 19.33 9.77 4.29
N GLY A 53 18.53 8.72 4.48
CA GLY A 53 17.92 8.37 5.74
C GLY A 53 16.75 9.32 6.06
N PRO A 54 15.92 8.94 7.03
CA PRO A 54 14.88 9.84 7.53
C PRO A 54 15.51 11.04 8.24
N SER A 55 14.89 12.21 8.13
CA SER A 55 15.37 13.42 8.80
C SER A 55 15.23 13.30 10.32
N LYS A 56 16.17 13.88 11.08
CA LYS A 56 16.13 13.88 12.55
C LYS A 56 14.81 14.46 13.09
N HIS A 57 14.31 15.52 12.48
CA HIS A 57 13.03 16.14 12.84
C HIS A 57 11.86 15.16 12.70
N LEU A 58 11.79 14.40 11.59
CA LEU A 58 10.73 13.42 11.40
C LEU A 58 10.76 12.34 12.48
N VAL A 59 11.95 11.84 12.82
CA VAL A 59 12.12 10.81 13.86
C VAL A 59 11.65 11.35 15.22
N THR A 60 12.07 12.56 15.59
CA THR A 60 11.65 13.20 16.85
C THR A 60 10.14 13.40 16.91
N SER A 61 9.53 13.96 15.87
CA SER A 61 8.07 14.17 15.84
C SER A 61 7.27 12.85 15.90
N LEU A 62 7.78 11.77 15.32
CA LEU A 62 7.11 10.46 15.39
C LEU A 62 7.19 9.83 16.78
N ILE A 63 8.31 10.03 17.50
CA ILE A 63 8.44 9.57 18.89
C ILE A 63 7.48 10.36 19.78
N GLU A 64 7.48 11.69 19.67
CA GLU A 64 6.57 12.57 20.41
C GLU A 64 5.11 12.22 20.15
N ALA A 65 4.73 11.99 18.89
CA ALA A 65 3.37 11.58 18.54
C ALA A 65 3.00 10.20 19.12
N TYR A 66 3.93 9.24 19.12
CA TYR A 66 3.70 7.92 19.69
C TYR A 66 3.52 7.95 21.21
N GLU A 67 4.33 8.76 21.89
CA GLU A 67 4.20 9.00 23.34
C GLU A 67 2.90 9.72 23.68
N ALA A 68 2.52 10.76 22.92
CA ALA A 68 1.25 11.46 23.09
C ALA A 68 0.03 10.54 22.85
N ALA A 69 0.16 9.55 21.97
CA ALA A 69 -0.88 8.56 21.70
C ALA A 69 -1.07 7.53 22.82
N GLU A 70 -0.34 7.61 23.94
CA GLU A 70 -0.60 6.80 25.14
C GLU A 70 -1.90 7.18 25.84
N ASP A 71 -2.18 8.47 25.89
CA ASP A 71 -3.33 9.05 26.59
C ASP A 71 -4.57 9.17 25.67
N GLU A 72 -4.44 8.79 24.41
CA GLU A 72 -5.51 8.83 23.40
C GLU A 72 -6.45 7.62 23.56
N PRO A 73 -7.78 7.81 23.43
CA PRO A 73 -8.75 6.73 23.52
C PRO A 73 -8.72 5.79 22.29
N ASP A 74 -8.04 6.17 21.21
CA ASP A 74 -7.92 5.35 20.00
C ASP A 74 -6.63 4.51 19.98
N PRO A 75 -6.70 3.21 20.28
CA PRO A 75 -5.53 2.33 20.23
C PRO A 75 -5.01 2.11 18.80
N GLN A 76 -5.79 2.40 17.76
CA GLN A 76 -5.35 2.25 16.37
C GLN A 76 -4.29 3.29 16.00
N THR A 77 -4.43 4.51 16.50
CA THR A 77 -3.46 5.59 16.28
C THR A 77 -2.08 5.22 16.83
N ARG A 78 -2.00 4.70 18.07
CA ARG A 78 -0.73 4.25 18.66
C ARG A 78 -0.11 3.08 17.87
N LEU A 79 -0.93 2.13 17.43
CA LEU A 79 -0.46 0.99 16.65
C LEU A 79 0.09 1.42 15.28
N LEU A 80 -0.57 2.35 14.60
CA LEU A 80 -0.09 2.93 13.35
C LEU A 80 1.24 3.65 13.53
N LEU A 81 1.37 4.48 14.58
CA LEU A 81 2.61 5.19 14.91
C LEU A 81 3.75 4.21 15.21
N GLY A 82 3.47 3.11 15.92
CA GLY A 82 4.43 2.04 16.18
C GLY A 82 4.93 1.36 14.89
N HIS A 83 4.04 1.08 13.94
CA HIS A 83 4.44 0.54 12.63
C HIS A 83 5.31 1.51 11.82
N VAL A 84 4.98 2.80 11.86
CA VAL A 84 5.77 3.84 11.18
C VAL A 84 7.16 3.95 11.81
N LEU A 85 7.25 3.97 13.15
CA LEU A 85 8.54 3.98 13.87
C LEU A 85 9.39 2.75 13.52
N HIS A 86 8.80 1.56 13.47
CA HIS A 86 9.52 0.35 13.07
C HIS A 86 10.08 0.45 11.63
N HIS A 87 9.27 0.95 10.69
CA HIS A 87 9.70 1.16 9.32
C HIS A 87 10.86 2.18 9.21
N VAL A 88 10.77 3.29 9.94
CA VAL A 88 11.81 4.32 10.00
C VAL A 88 13.10 3.75 10.62
N GLY A 89 13.01 3.00 11.72
CA GLY A 89 14.15 2.35 12.35
C GLY A 89 14.89 1.38 11.42
N ARG A 90 14.15 0.59 10.61
CA ARG A 90 14.74 -0.27 9.59
C ARG A 90 15.50 0.51 8.52
N ARG A 91 14.98 1.67 8.10
CA ARG A 91 15.66 2.54 7.12
C ARG A 91 16.94 3.14 7.70
N ILE A 92 16.91 3.62 8.95
CA ILE A 92 18.11 4.12 9.65
C ILE A 92 19.18 3.03 9.73
N ALA A 93 18.80 1.81 10.15
CA ALA A 93 19.72 0.68 10.24
C ALA A 93 20.30 0.28 8.87
N GLY A 94 19.53 0.42 7.79
CA GLY A 94 19.99 0.19 6.42
C GLY A 94 21.03 1.20 5.94
N VAL A 95 20.96 2.45 6.41
CA VAL A 95 21.91 3.52 6.05
C VAL A 95 23.17 3.50 6.92
N MET A 96 23.04 3.28 8.23
CA MET A 96 24.17 3.29 9.17
C MET A 96 24.93 1.95 9.22
N GLY A 97 24.30 0.87 8.75
CA GLY A 97 24.75 -0.49 8.99
C GLY A 97 24.48 -0.94 10.44
N PRO A 98 24.27 -2.24 10.67
CA PRO A 98 23.75 -2.75 11.96
C PRO A 98 24.64 -2.42 13.17
N ARG A 99 25.97 -2.34 12.99
CA ARG A 99 26.93 -1.99 14.07
C ARG A 99 26.82 -0.53 14.53
N ALA A 100 26.61 0.43 13.61
CA ALA A 100 26.48 1.83 13.98
C ALA A 100 25.06 2.18 14.48
N ALA A 101 24.06 1.34 14.16
CA ALA A 101 22.70 1.42 14.69
C ALA A 101 22.54 0.77 16.08
N GLY A 102 23.60 0.25 16.70
CA GLY A 102 23.54 -0.40 18.01
C GLY A 102 22.80 -1.75 18.02
N ILE A 103 22.58 -2.35 16.85
CA ILE A 103 21.91 -3.65 16.73
C ILE A 103 22.97 -4.73 16.88
N ALA A 104 22.92 -5.47 17.99
CA ALA A 104 23.77 -6.64 18.20
C ALA A 104 23.41 -7.71 17.16
N VAL A 105 24.28 -7.89 16.17
CA VAL A 105 24.22 -9.03 15.25
C VAL A 105 24.93 -10.18 15.95
N HIS A 106 24.16 -11.13 16.47
CA HIS A 106 24.67 -12.42 16.93
C HIS A 106 24.83 -13.37 15.75
#